data_AF-C1D694-F1
#
_entry.id   AF-C1D694-F1
#
_cell.length_a   1.000
_cell.length_b   1.000
_cell.length_c   1.000
_cell.angle_alpha   90.00
_cell.angle_beta   90.00
_cell.angle_gamma   90.00
#
_symmetry.space_group_name_H-M   'P 1'
#
loop_
_entity.id
_entity.type
_entity.pdbx_description
1 polymer ?
#
loop_
_entity_poly.entity_id
_entity_poly.type
_entity_poly.pdbx_seq_one_letter_code
_entity_poly.pdbx_strand_id
1 'polypeptide(L)' 'MDKLLHLDLNLDKHLDATLVIECPVCGHEITHHFRSLEPDSVLVCSQCQHSVTVSEADLERAEALYQAMLRDGEQ' A
#
# COMPACT_ATOMS: atom_id res chain seq x y z
N MET A 1 1.86 -18.22 9.61
CA MET A 1 0.64 -17.42 9.46
C MET A 1 1.10 -16.00 9.30
N ASP A 2 1.57 -15.69 8.10
CA ASP A 2 1.99 -14.35 7.71
C ASP A 2 0.72 -13.50 7.70
N LYS A 3 0.63 -12.63 8.70
CA LYS A 3 -0.51 -11.74 8.88
C LYS A 3 -0.45 -10.74 7.73
N LEU A 4 -1.21 -11.01 6.68
CA LEU A 4 -1.30 -10.17 5.50
C LEU A 4 -1.61 -8.73 5.93
N LEU A 5 -0.82 -7.78 5.44
CA LEU A 5 -1.09 -6.37 5.65
C LEU A 5 -2.40 -6.01 4.94
N HIS A 6 -3.17 -5.11 5.56
CA HIS A 6 -4.31 -4.51 4.90
C HIS A 6 -3.77 -3.43 3.97
N LEU A 7 -3.89 -3.69 2.66
CA LEU A 7 -3.40 -2.81 1.60
C LEU A 7 -4.63 -2.27 0.87
N ASP A 8 -4.73 -0.96 0.78
CA ASP A 8 -5.70 -0.23 -0.02
C ASP A 8 -4.95 0.71 -0.97
N LEU A 9 -5.58 1.10 -2.07
CA LEU A 9 -4.97 1.94 -3.09
C LEU A 9 -5.91 3.07 -3.43
N ASN A 10 -5.41 4.29 -3.29
CA ASN A 10 -6.13 5.48 -3.68
C ASN A 10 -5.51 6.04 -4.97
N LEU A 11 -6.32 6.15 -6.01
CA LEU A 11 -5.90 6.67 -7.31
C LEU A 11 -6.38 8.11 -7.47
N ASP A 12 -5.44 9.06 -7.57
CA ASP A 12 -5.79 10.45 -7.88
C ASP A 12 -6.14 10.62 -9.37
N LYS A 13 -6.81 11.72 -9.72
CA LYS A 13 -7.14 12.12 -11.11
C LYS A 13 -5.94 12.18 -12.07
N HIS A 14 -4.72 12.30 -11.55
CA HIS A 14 -3.48 12.26 -12.32
C HIS A 14 -2.93 10.84 -12.56
N LEU A 15 -3.67 9.80 -12.17
CA LEU A 15 -3.21 8.41 -12.12
C LEU A 15 -2.07 8.19 -11.12
N ASP A 16 -1.94 9.08 -10.13
CA ASP A 16 -1.00 8.91 -9.03
C ASP A 16 -1.61 7.95 -8.00
N ALA A 17 -1.03 6.75 -7.94
CA ALA A 17 -1.42 5.70 -7.02
C ALA A 17 -0.74 5.89 -5.67
N THR A 18 -1.55 6.09 -4.64
CA THR A 18 -1.11 6.15 -3.25
C THR A 18 -1.50 4.84 -2.56
N LEU A 19 -0.49 4.08 -2.15
CA LEU A 19 -0.68 2.89 -1.34
C LEU A 19 -1.01 3.31 0.09
N VAL A 20 -2.07 2.75 0.64
CA VAL A 20 -2.53 2.93 2.02
C VAL A 20 -2.34 1.59 2.72
N ILE A 21 -1.56 1.58 3.80
CA ILE A 21 -1.27 0.39 4.58
C ILE A 21 -1.77 0.59 5.99
N GLU A 22 -2.67 -0.26 6.48
CA GLU A 22 -3.10 -0.19 7.87
C GLU A 22 -2.00 -0.75 8.79
N CYS A 23 -1.60 0.04 9.78
CA CYS A 23 -0.62 -0.41 10.77
C CYS A 23 -1.24 -1.53 11.63
N PRO A 24 -0.67 -2.75 11.65
CA PRO A 24 -1.25 -3.89 12.35
C PRO A 24 -1.20 -3.78 13.89
N VAL A 25 -0.55 -2.73 14.42
CA VAL A 25 -0.38 -2.48 15.86
C VAL A 25 -1.36 -1.43 16.36
N CYS A 26 -1.45 -0.29 15.68
CA CYS A 26 -2.27 0.85 16.12
C CYS A 26 -3.50 1.13 15.25
N GLY A 27 -3.65 0.43 14.12
CA GLY A 27 -4.72 0.66 13.14
C GLY A 27 -4.58 1.97 12.37
N HIS A 28 -3.44 2.66 12.46
CA HIS A 28 -3.23 3.90 11.73
C HIS A 28 -2.86 3.64 10.27
N GLU A 29 -3.44 4.40 9.37
CA GLU A 29 -3.19 4.32 7.94
C GLU A 29 -1.84 4.99 7.59
N ILE A 30 -0.95 4.21 6.99
CA ILE A 30 0.35 4.66 6.47
C ILE A 30 0.17 4.86 4.98
N THR A 31 0.27 6.10 4.51
CA THR A 31 0.12 6.44 3.09
C THR A 31 1.47 6.69 2.44
N HIS A 32 1.70 6.09 1.27
CA HIS A 32 2.93 6.29 0.51
C HIS A 32 2.66 6.21 -1.00
N HIS A 33 3.45 6.94 -1.79
CA HIS A 33 3.37 6.84 -3.24
C HIS A 33 3.79 5.45 -3.70
N PHE A 34 2.88 4.72 -4.36
CA PHE A 34 3.13 3.34 -4.80
C PHE A 34 4.35 3.25 -5.72
N ARG A 35 4.50 4.21 -6.66
CA ARG A 35 5.63 4.26 -7.60
C ARG A 35 6.99 4.53 -6.95
N SER A 36 7.00 4.99 -5.70
CA SER A 36 8.22 5.29 -4.95
C SER A 36 8.59 4.19 -3.96
N LEU A 37 7.77 3.14 -3.83
CA LEU A 37 8.05 2.01 -2.97
C LEU A 37 8.88 0.97 -3.73
N GLU A 38 9.91 0.48 -3.06
CA GLU A 38 10.73 -0.65 -3.52
C GLU A 38 10.38 -1.92 -2.72
N PRO A 39 10.60 -3.12 -3.24
CA PRO A 39 10.45 -4.35 -2.46
C PRO A 39 11.34 -4.32 -1.23
N ASP A 40 10.84 -4.89 -0.13
CA ASP A 40 11.48 -4.87 1.20
C ASP A 40 11.65 -3.46 1.79
N SER A 41 10.91 -2.48 1.29
CA SER A 41 10.84 -1.15 1.90
C SER A 41 10.28 -1.24 3.31
N VAL A 42 10.98 -0.61 4.26
CA VAL A 42 10.54 -0.51 5.65
C VAL A 42 9.86 0.83 5.85
N LEU A 43 8.55 0.80 6.10
CA LEU A 43 7.75 1.96 6.42
C LEU A 43 7.57 2.08 7.92
N VAL A 44 7.76 3.28 8.47
CA VAL A 44 7.59 3.51 9.91
C VAL A 44 6.27 4.20 10.15
N CYS A 45 5.43 3.61 11.01
CA CYS A 45 4.18 4.23 11.40
C CYS A 45 4.43 5.48 12.24
N SER A 46 3.93 6.63 11.79
CA SER A 46 4.10 7.91 12.50
C SER A 46 3.43 7.95 13.88
N GLN A 47 2.43 7.11 14.15
CA GLN A 47 1.71 7.08 15.43
C GLN A 47 2.40 6.21 16.48
N CYS A 48 2.66 4.94 16.17
CA CYS A 48 3.22 3.99 17.14
C CYS A 48 4.71 3.69 16.93
N GLN A 49 5.35 4.31 15.93
CA GLN A 49 6.76 4.07 15.55
C GLN A 49 7.05 2.61 15.19
N HIS A 50 6.02 1.82 14.89
CA HIS A 50 6.18 0.44 14.45
C HIS A 50 6.64 0.40 13.00
N SER A 51 7.67 -0.40 12.74
CA SER A 51 8.17 -0.66 11.40
C SER A 51 7.34 -1.74 10.71
N VAL A 52 6.81 -1.43 9.55
CA VAL A 52 6.08 -2.32 8.66
C VAL A 52 6.95 -2.55 7.44
N THR A 53 7.32 -3.79 7.19
CA THR A 53 8.05 -4.16 5.98
C THR A 53 7.05 -4.46 4.88
N VAL A 54 7.22 -3.82 3.73
CA VAL A 54 6.45 -4.10 2.52
C VAL A 54 7.24 -5.10 1.70
N SER A 55 6.81 -6.36 1.69
CA SER A 55 7.47 -7.40 0.91
C SER A 55 7.09 -7.31 -0.58
N GLU A 56 7.85 -7.98 -1.43
CA GLU A 56 7.56 -8.09 -2.87
C GLU A 56 6.11 -8.57 -3.12
N ALA A 57 5.66 -9.59 -2.38
CA ALA A 57 4.28 -10.10 -2.48
C ALA A 57 3.20 -9.05 -2.14
N ASP A 58 3.49 -8.10 -1.24
CA ASP A 58 2.57 -7.00 -0.92
C ASP A 58 2.53 -5.97 -2.06
N LEU A 59 3.68 -5.69 -2.69
CA LEU A 59 3.74 -4.83 -3.87
C LEU A 59 3.04 -5.45 -5.08
N GLU A 60 3.19 -6.75 -5.32
CA GLU A 60 2.47 -7.46 -6.39
C GLU A 60 0.94 -7.39 -6.19
N ARG A 61 0.48 -7.51 -4.93
CA ARG A 61 -0.94 -7.36 -4.60
C ARG A 61 -1.43 -5.93 -4.82
N ALA A 62 -0.64 -4.94 -4.43
CA ALA A 62 -0.93 -3.54 -4.70
C ALA A 62 -0.96 -3.27 -6.22
N GLU A 63 -0.01 -3.79 -6.99
CA GLU A 63 -0.02 -3.67 -8.45
C GLU A 63 -1.28 -4.29 -9.07
N ALA A 64 -1.70 -5.47 -8.61
CA ALA A 64 -2.93 -6.10 -9.06
C ALA A 64 -4.17 -5.25 -8.78
N LEU A 65 -4.25 -4.62 -7.60
CA LEU A 65 -5.32 -3.67 -7.26
C LEU A 65 -5.30 -2.45 -8.17
N TYR A 66 -4.14 -1.84 -8.39
CA TYR A 66 -3.98 -0.71 -9.29
C TYR A 66 -4.42 -1.05 -10.73
N GLN A 67 -3.99 -2.20 -11.25
CA GLN A 67 -4.39 -2.70 -12.56
C GLN A 67 -5.90 -3.00 -12.66
N ALA A 68 -6.54 -3.41 -11.56
CA ALA A 68 -7.99 -3.59 -11.51
C ALA A 68 -8.72 -2.24 -11.53
N MET A 69 -8.26 -1.26 -10.76
CA MET A 69 -8.82 0.10 -10.75
C MET A 69 -8.71 0.79 -12.11
N LEU A 70 -7.60 0.62 -12.82
CA LEU A 70 -7.44 1.15 -14.17
C LEU A 70 -8.44 0.54 -15.16
N ARG A 71 -8.73 -0.77 -15.03
CA ARG A 71 -9.71 -1.47 -15.88
C ARG A 71 -11.14 -1.05 -15.56
N ASP A 72 -11.46 -0.84 -14.29
CA ASP A 72 -12.80 -0.41 -13.86
C ASP A 72 -13.08 1.07 -14.20
N GLY A 73 -12.04 1.92 -14.25
CA GLY A 73 -12.14 3.32 -14.65
C GLY A 73 -12.47 3.57 -16.13
N GLU A 74 -12.53 2.52 -16.95
CA GLU A 74 -12.91 2.57 -18.37
C GLU A 74 -14.42 2.33 -18.66
N GLN A 75 -15.28 2.25 -17.63
CA GLN A 75 -16.72 1.95 -17.77
C GLN A 75 -17.61 3.19 -17.67
#